data_AF-A0A0J6IDU4-F1
#
_entry.id   AF-A0A0J6IDU4-F1
#
_cell.length_a   1.000
_cell.length_b   1.000
_cell.length_c   1.000
_cell.angle_alpha   90.00
_cell.angle_beta   90.00
_cell.angle_gamma   90.00
#
_symmetry.space_group_name_H-M   'P 1'
#
loop_
_entity.id
_entity.type
_entity.pdbx_description
1 polymer ?
#
loop_
_entity_poly.entity_id
_entity_poly.type
_entity_poly.pdbx_seq_one_letter_code
_entity_poly.pdbx_strand_id
1 'polypeptide(L)'
;MPKAYAYVRWSTASQGEEGRDSHDRQTTPLQAFTEATGVPVVETVIDKGISAFRGANARIGQLKGLLDRIESGEIEHGDYI
;
A
#
# COMPACT_ATOMS: atom_id res chain seq x y z
N MET A 1 6.94 -9.47 16.47
CA MET A 1 6.49 -10.26 15.30
C MET A 1 6.44 -9.30 14.14
N PRO A 2 6.97 -9.68 12.96
CA PRO A 2 6.97 -8.80 11.80
C PRO A 2 5.53 -8.42 11.40
N LYS A 3 5.37 -7.23 10.85
CA LYS A 3 4.11 -6.71 10.31
C LYS A 3 4.29 -6.33 8.85
N ALA A 4 3.19 -6.31 8.09
CA ALA A 4 3.18 -5.86 6.72
C ALA A 4 2.29 -4.63 6.53
N TYR A 5 2.76 -3.67 5.74
CA TYR A 5 2.07 -2.43 5.41
C TYR A 5 1.87 -2.37 3.90
N ALA A 6 0.67 -2.69 3.43
CA ALA A 6 0.40 -2.73 2.01
C ALA A 6 0.29 -1.31 1.43
N TYR A 7 0.97 -1.04 0.31
CA TYR A 7 0.76 0.19 -0.46
C TYR A 7 0.09 -0.09 -1.80
N VAL A 8 -1.05 0.56 -2.04
CA VAL A 8 -1.79 0.46 -3.30
C VAL A 8 -1.94 1.85 -3.94
N ARG A 9 -1.86 1.90 -5.27
CA ARG A 9 -2.09 3.13 -6.04
C ARG A 9 -2.86 2.89 -7.33
N TRP A 10 -3.59 3.91 -7.76
CA TRP A 10 -4.10 4.01 -9.13
C TRP A 10 -4.04 5.45 -9.65
N SER A 11 -3.81 5.59 -10.94
CA SER A 11 -3.46 6.87 -11.58
C SER A 11 -4.65 7.79 -11.89
N THR A 12 -5.88 7.28 -11.96
CA THR A 12 -7.08 8.11 -12.17
C THR A 12 -8.16 7.79 -11.14
N ALA A 13 -8.77 8.81 -10.52
CA ALA A 13 -9.80 8.60 -9.49
C ALA A 13 -10.98 7.74 -9.99
N SER A 14 -11.33 7.87 -11.27
CA SER A 14 -12.34 7.07 -11.97
C SER A 14 -12.01 5.59 -12.14
N GLN A 15 -10.77 5.14 -11.89
CA GLN A 15 -10.44 3.71 -11.78
C GLN A 15 -10.80 3.13 -10.40
N GLY A 16 -11.10 3.99 -9.42
CA GLY A 16 -11.52 3.60 -8.07
C GLY A 16 -13.01 3.75 -7.79
N GLU A 17 -13.75 4.46 -8.65
CA GLU A 17 -15.19 4.67 -8.56
C GLU A 17 -15.88 3.95 -9.74
N GLU A 18 -16.80 3.05 -9.41
CA GLU A 18 -17.62 2.23 -10.31
C GLU A 18 -16.97 0.98 -10.95
N GLY A 19 -17.12 -0.14 -10.25
CA GLY A 19 -17.58 -1.37 -10.89
C GLY A 19 -16.53 -2.42 -11.26
N ARG A 20 -16.40 -3.40 -10.35
CA ARG A 20 -16.10 -4.82 -10.63
C ARG A 20 -14.66 -5.34 -10.73
N ASP A 21 -13.65 -4.65 -10.22
CA ASP A 21 -12.34 -5.33 -10.06
C ASP A 21 -11.33 -4.67 -9.09
N SER A 22 -11.59 -3.48 -8.54
CA SER A 22 -10.52 -2.77 -7.82
C SER A 22 -10.29 -3.27 -6.39
N HIS A 23 -11.34 -3.60 -5.63
CA HIS A 23 -11.21 -4.04 -4.24
C HIS A 23 -10.71 -5.48 -4.14
N ASP A 24 -11.29 -6.40 -4.91
CA ASP A 24 -10.94 -7.83 -4.86
C ASP A 24 -9.53 -8.12 -5.39
N ARG A 25 -9.06 -7.37 -6.39
CA ARG A 25 -7.66 -7.43 -6.85
C ARG A 25 -6.66 -6.91 -5.83
N GLN A 26 -7.09 -6.07 -4.89
CA GLN A 26 -6.22 -5.54 -3.84
C GLN A 26 -6.20 -6.46 -2.63
N THR A 27 -7.36 -6.99 -2.23
CA THR A 27 -7.47 -7.86 -1.05
C THR A 27 -6.91 -9.25 -1.28
N THR A 28 -7.08 -9.82 -2.48
CA THR A 28 -6.63 -11.19 -2.78
C THR A 28 -5.11 -11.37 -2.64
N PRO A 29 -4.25 -10.48 -3.17
CA PRO A 29 -2.80 -10.60 -2.99
C PRO A 29 -2.35 -10.41 -1.53
N LEU A 30 -3.02 -9.56 -0.76
CA LEU A 30 -2.68 -9.30 0.65
C LEU A 30 -3.03 -10.49 1.54
N GLN A 31 -4.16 -11.13 1.25
CA GLN A 31 -4.54 -12.36 1.92
C GLN A 31 -3.56 -13.49 1.56
N ALA A 32 -3.25 -13.66 0.27
CA ALA A 32 -2.26 -14.66 -0.17
C ALA A 32 -0.87 -14.43 0.44
N PHE A 33 -0.43 -13.18 0.58
CA PHE A 33 0.80 -12.83 1.27
C PHE A 33 0.77 -13.27 2.73
N THR A 34 -0.32 -12.96 3.45
CA THR A 34 -0.48 -13.34 4.85
C THR A 34 -0.48 -14.86 5.02
N GLU A 35 -1.17 -15.59 4.15
CA GLU A 35 -1.23 -17.06 4.16
C GLU A 35 0.13 -17.70 3.85
N ALA A 36 0.88 -17.15 2.90
CA ALA A 36 2.17 -17.70 2.49
C ALA A 36 3.30 -17.41 3.48
N THR A 37 3.25 -16.27 4.18
CA THR A 37 4.35 -15.79 5.04
C THR A 37 4.06 -15.91 6.53
N GLY A 38 2.79 -16.01 6.93
CA GLY A 38 2.35 -15.88 8.31
C GLY A 38 2.46 -14.44 8.87
N VAL A 39 2.84 -13.47 8.03
CA VAL A 39 3.00 -12.06 8.43
C VAL A 39 1.68 -11.32 8.21
N PRO A 40 1.06 -10.76 9.25
CA PRO A 40 -0.20 -10.04 9.11
C PRO A 40 0.00 -8.71 8.39
N VAL A 41 -0.85 -8.44 7.40
CA VAL A 41 -1.02 -7.09 6.85
C VAL A 41 -1.82 -6.26 7.87
N VAL A 42 -1.15 -5.31 8.53
CA VAL A 42 -1.74 -4.50 9.60
C VAL A 42 -2.33 -3.19 9.11
N GLU A 43 -1.95 -2.76 7.91
CA GLU A 43 -2.39 -1.51 7.31
C GLU A 43 -2.38 -1.62 5.78
N THR A 44 -3.33 -0.94 5.14
CA THR A 44 -3.36 -0.77 3.68
C THR A 44 -3.47 0.71 3.36
N VAL A 45 -2.41 1.26 2.79
CA VAL A 45 -2.25 2.66 2.42
C VAL A 45 -2.60 2.82 0.94
N ILE A 46 -3.51 3.75 0.62
CA ILE A 46 -4.08 3.87 -0.72
C ILE A 46 -3.91 5.28 -1.30
N ASP A 47 -3.24 5.38 -2.45
CA ASP A 47 -3.18 6.60 -3.26
C ASP A 47 -4.17 6.54 -4.43
N LYS A 48 -5.27 7.30 -4.31
CA LYS A 48 -6.30 7.41 -5.35
C LYS A 48 -5.99 8.56 -6.30
N GLY A 49 -5.86 8.27 -7.60
CA GLY A 49 -5.65 9.31 -8.63
C GLY A 49 -4.27 9.96 -8.61
N ILE A 50 -3.27 9.31 -8.00
CA ILE A 50 -1.89 9.82 -7.98
C ILE A 50 -1.04 9.06 -9.00
N SER A 51 -0.48 9.79 -9.95
CA SER A 51 0.43 9.21 -10.95
C SER A 51 1.82 8.96 -10.36
N ALA A 52 2.36 7.77 -10.61
CA ALA A 52 3.75 7.43 -10.31
C ALA A 52 4.73 7.87 -11.42
N PHE A 53 4.25 8.36 -12.58
CA PHE A 53 5.08 8.61 -13.77
C PHE A 53 6.24 9.60 -13.51
N ARG A 54 6.04 10.58 -12.63
CA ARG A 54 7.08 11.55 -12.23
C ARG A 54 7.46 11.44 -10.75
N GLY A 55 7.09 10.34 -10.09
CA GLY A 55 7.31 10.13 -8.66
C GLY A 55 6.48 11.06 -7.76
N ALA A 56 5.31 11.51 -8.21
CA ALA A 56 4.45 12.37 -7.40
C ALA A 56 3.95 11.64 -6.14
N ASN A 57 3.63 10.37 -6.25
CA ASN A 57 3.23 9.53 -5.12
C ASN A 57 4.24 9.51 -3.97
N ALA A 58 5.55 9.48 -4.27
CA ALA A 58 6.59 9.50 -3.26
C ALA A 58 6.84 10.89 -2.63
N ARG A 59 6.25 11.97 -3.17
CA ARG A 59 6.43 13.34 -2.65
C ARG A 59 5.19 13.91 -1.99
N ILE A 60 4.02 13.62 -2.55
CA ILE A 60 2.74 14.22 -2.15
C ILE A 60 1.65 13.17 -1.87
N GLY A 61 1.92 11.89 -2.17
CA GLY A 61 0.99 10.80 -1.90
C GLY A 61 1.22 10.17 -0.54
N GLN A 62 0.35 9.23 -0.18
CA GLN A 62 0.42 8.45 1.04
C GLN A 62 1.68 7.58 1.11
N LEU A 63 2.32 7.27 -0.03
CA LEU A 63 3.64 6.63 -0.03
C LEU A 63 4.69 7.45 0.71
N LYS A 64 4.65 8.79 0.61
CA LYS A 64 5.58 9.65 1.37
C LYS A 64 5.41 9.44 2.88
N GLY A 65 4.17 9.35 3.35
CA GLY A 65 3.89 9.07 4.77
C GLY A 65 4.42 7.71 5.22
N LEU A 66 4.32 6.68 4.36
CA LEU A 66 4.90 5.38 4.63
C LEU A 66 6.43 5.44 4.75
N LEU A 67 7.09 6.15 3.83
CA LEU A 67 8.55 6.34 3.85
C LEU A 67 9.01 7.09 5.11
N ASP A 68 8.25 8.11 5.53
CA ASP A 68 8.55 8.86 6.76
C ASP A 68 8.46 7.99 8.02
N ARG A 69 7.55 7.01 8.02
CA ARG A 69 7.40 6.04 9.11
C ARG A 69 8.55 5.03 9.15
N ILE A 70 9.14 4.69 8.00
CA ILE A 70 10.39 3.93 7.95
C ILE A 70 11.55 4.77 8.49
N GLU A 71 11.69 6.01 8.01
CA GLU A 71 12.78 6.90 8.40
C GLU A 71 12.76 7.25 9.90
N SER A 72 11.57 7.38 10.49
CA SER A 72 11.39 7.62 11.92
C SER A 72 11.52 6.37 12.80
N GLY A 73 11.54 5.17 12.19
CA GLY A 73 11.61 3.90 12.91
C GLY A 73 10.27 3.40 13.46
N GLU A 74 9.14 4.01 13.07
CA GLU A 74 7.81 3.49 13.39
C GLU A 74 7.53 2.16 12.67
N ILE A 75 7.98 2.05 11.42
CA ILE A 75 8.08 0.78 10.69
C ILE A 75 9.48 0.24 10.93
N GLU A 76 9.56 -0.90 11.63
CA GLU A 76 10.82 -1.41 12.16
C GLU A 76 11.57 -2.26 11.11
N HIS A 77 12.88 -2.42 11.29
CA HIS A 77 13.63 -3.36 10.48
C HIS A 77 13.13 -4.79 10.72
N GLY A 78 12.70 -5.45 9.64
CA GLY A 78 12.05 -6.76 9.70
C GLY A 78 10.54 -6.71 9.40
N ASP A 79 9.93 -5.53 9.37
CA ASP A 79 8.61 -5.33 8.80
C ASP A 79 8.65 -5.29 7.26
N TYR A 80 7.48 -5.52 6.64
CA TYR A 80 7.29 -5.64 5.20
C TYR A 80 6.47 -4.47 4.65
N ILE A 81 6.76 -4.09 3.40
CA ILE A 81 6.02 -3.09 2.61
C ILE A 81 5.69 -3.67 1.24
#